data_AF-A0A7X3MVN0-F1
#
_entry.id   AF-A0A7X3MVN0-F1
#
_cell.length_a   1.000
_cell.length_b   1.000
_cell.length_c   1.000
_cell.angle_alpha   90.00
_cell.angle_beta   90.00
_cell.angle_gamma   90.00
#
_symmetry.space_group_name_H-M   'P 1'
#
loop_
_entity.id
_entity.type
_entity.pdbx_description
1 polymer ?
#
loop_
_entity_poly.entity_id
_entity_poly.type
_entity_poly.pdbx_seq_one_letter_code
_entity_poly.pdbx_strand_id
1 'polypeptide(L)'
;MNTPDHITRAQAVRSDLAPVAEALERCGCAVNLKIVSDRTLAAVLMSATFTGSPALAHKLVRDIRDVARAQGIDLDGIVCDHDDLRADQQRIGFVCLCPARKPSRKAA
;
A
#
# COMPACT_ATOMS: atom_id res chain seq x y z
N MET A 1 -8.46 -14.37 -23.95
CA MET A 1 -9.29 -13.53 -23.06
C MET A 1 -8.46 -12.32 -22.68
N ASN A 2 -8.90 -11.09 -22.99
CA ASN A 2 -8.19 -9.87 -22.60
C ASN A 2 -8.32 -9.65 -21.10
N THR A 3 -7.21 -9.56 -20.38
CA THR A 3 -7.19 -9.20 -18.96
C THR A 3 -7.81 -7.82 -18.79
N PRO A 4 -8.80 -7.65 -17.89
CA PRO A 4 -9.40 -6.34 -17.63
C PRO A 4 -8.34 -5.29 -17.29
N ASP A 5 -8.47 -4.10 -17.87
CA ASP A 5 -7.53 -2.97 -17.78
C ASP A 5 -7.16 -2.60 -16.33
N HIS A 6 -8.08 -2.73 -15.37
CA HIS A 6 -7.79 -2.48 -13.96
C HIS A 6 -6.90 -3.51 -13.30
N ILE A 7 -6.94 -4.78 -13.72
CA ILE A 7 -6.06 -5.83 -13.20
C ILE A 7 -4.64 -5.58 -13.71
N THR A 8 -4.47 -5.20 -14.98
CA THR A 8 -3.18 -4.81 -15.54
C THR A 8 -2.59 -3.60 -14.80
N ARG A 9 -3.41 -2.58 -14.49
CA ARG A 9 -2.97 -1.45 -13.65
C ARG A 9 -2.50 -1.90 -12.26
N ALA A 10 -3.27 -2.77 -11.59
CA ALA A 10 -2.87 -3.27 -10.27
C ALA A 10 -1.58 -4.09 -10.32
N GLN A 11 -1.34 -4.84 -11.41
CA GLN A 11 -0.07 -5.54 -11.63
C GLN A 11 1.10 -4.58 -11.83
N ALA A 12 0.91 -3.49 -12.57
CA ALA A 12 1.92 -2.45 -12.73
C ALA A 12 2.26 -1.81 -11.38
N VAL A 13 1.25 -1.38 -10.61
CA VAL A 13 1.45 -0.81 -9.27
C VAL A 13 2.15 -1.80 -8.33
N ARG A 14 1.79 -3.10 -8.35
CA ARG A 14 2.49 -4.12 -7.55
C ARG A 14 3.97 -4.23 -7.94
N SER A 15 4.28 -4.19 -9.23
CA SER A 15 5.67 -4.23 -9.71
C SER A 15 6.45 -2.99 -9.28
N ASP A 16 5.84 -1.81 -9.34
CA ASP A 16 6.46 -0.56 -8.87
C ASP A 16 6.72 -0.57 -7.36
N LEU A 17 5.89 -1.27 -6.59
CA LEU A 17 6.04 -1.42 -5.13
C LEU A 17 6.97 -2.57 -4.71
N ALA A 18 7.29 -3.51 -5.59
CA ALA A 18 8.13 -4.67 -5.26
C ALA A 18 9.52 -4.28 -4.70
N PRO A 19 10.24 -3.28 -5.26
CA PRO A 19 11.51 -2.83 -4.69
C PRO A 19 11.37 -2.24 -3.28
N VAL A 20 10.24 -1.57 -2.99
CA VAL A 20 9.95 -1.02 -1.66
C VAL A 20 9.70 -2.14 -0.66
N ALA A 21 8.95 -3.17 -1.06
CA ALA A 21 8.72 -4.36 -0.24
C ALA A 21 10.05 -5.07 0.08
N GLU A 22 10.90 -5.30 -0.91
CA GLU A 22 12.23 -5.91 -0.69
C GLU A 22 13.11 -5.07 0.24
N ALA A 23 13.10 -3.75 0.10
CA ALA A 23 13.88 -2.87 0.97
C ALA A 23 13.42 -2.98 2.44
N LEU A 24 12.10 -3.02 2.67
CA LEU A 24 11.54 -3.20 4.01
C LEU A 24 11.87 -4.58 4.59
N GLU A 25 11.82 -5.65 3.78
CA GLU A 25 12.22 -7.00 4.19
C GLU A 25 13.69 -7.06 4.61
N ARG A 26 14.60 -6.40 3.86
CA ARG A 26 16.02 -6.29 4.23
C ARG A 26 16.23 -5.52 5.53
N CYS A 27 15.32 -4.61 5.88
CA CYS A 27 15.31 -3.93 7.17
C CYS A 27 14.68 -4.76 8.31
N GLY A 28 14.31 -6.02 8.05
CA GLY A 28 13.74 -6.93 9.04
C GLY A 28 12.22 -6.80 9.22
N CYS A 29 11.53 -6.10 8.32
CA CYS A 29 10.06 -6.05 8.34
C CYS A 29 9.48 -7.33 7.74
N ALA A 30 8.41 -7.85 8.32
CA ALA A 30 7.56 -8.86 7.68
C ALA A 30 6.59 -8.16 6.73
N VAL A 31 6.80 -8.29 5.43
CA VAL A 31 6.01 -7.60 4.39
C VAL A 31 4.97 -8.54 3.77
N ASN A 32 3.79 -8.00 3.47
CA ASN A 32 2.74 -8.65 2.70
C ASN A 32 2.35 -7.72 1.55
N LEU A 33 2.60 -8.14 0.31
CA LEU A 33 2.24 -7.41 -0.90
C LEU A 33 1.35 -8.29 -1.78
N LYS A 34 0.07 -7.93 -1.89
CA LYS A 34 -0.95 -8.73 -2.59
C LYS A 34 -1.85 -7.89 -3.48
N ILE A 35 -2.36 -8.51 -4.54
CA ILE A 35 -3.44 -7.97 -5.35
C ILE A 35 -4.74 -8.65 -4.90
N VAL A 36 -5.77 -7.87 -4.63
CA VAL A 36 -7.14 -8.33 -4.43
C VAL A 36 -7.99 -7.73 -5.53
N SER A 37 -8.83 -8.51 -6.18
CA SER A 37 -9.61 -8.01 -7.32
C SER A 37 -10.98 -8.67 -7.42
N ASP A 38 -11.94 -7.91 -7.90
CA ASP A 38 -13.26 -8.38 -8.35
C ASP A 38 -13.54 -7.91 -9.79
N ARG A 39 -14.80 -8.06 -10.23
CA ARG A 39 -15.23 -7.70 -11.60
C ARG A 39 -15.10 -6.20 -11.92
N THR A 40 -15.05 -5.34 -10.91
CA THR A 40 -15.19 -3.88 -11.00
C THR A 40 -14.01 -3.10 -10.41
N LEU A 41 -13.21 -3.73 -9.56
CA LEU A 41 -12.12 -3.11 -8.81
C LEU A 41 -10.95 -4.09 -8.69
N ALA A 42 -9.73 -3.56 -8.80
CA ALA A 42 -8.54 -4.21 -8.29
C ALA A 42 -7.89 -3.30 -7.25
N ALA A 43 -7.32 -3.89 -6.21
CA ALA A 43 -6.63 -3.19 -5.15
C ALA A 43 -5.27 -3.84 -4.93
N VAL A 44 -4.23 -3.03 -4.80
CA VAL A 44 -2.92 -3.47 -4.33
C VAL A 44 -2.84 -3.13 -2.86
N LEU A 45 -2.61 -4.16 -2.04
CA LEU A 45 -2.44 -4.04 -0.60
C LEU A 45 -0.99 -4.32 -0.27
N MET A 46 -0.35 -3.39 0.41
CA MET A 46 0.97 -3.60 1.00
C MET A 46 0.90 -3.33 2.49
N SER A 47 1.41 -4.26 3.30
CA SER A 47 1.60 -4.04 4.73
C SER A 47 2.97 -4.51 5.18
N ALA A 48 3.62 -3.78 6.07
CA ALA A 48 4.87 -4.16 6.69
C ALA A 48 4.70 -4.17 8.21
N THR A 49 5.04 -5.29 8.84
CA THR A 49 5.07 -5.44 10.29
C THR A 49 6.52 -5.41 10.77
N PHE A 50 6.82 -4.61 11.78
CA PHE A 50 8.18 -4.46 12.32
C PHE A 50 8.14 -4.28 13.84
N THR A 51 9.26 -4.55 14.50
CA THR A 51 9.40 -4.25 15.93
C THR A 51 9.85 -2.81 16.11
N GLY A 52 9.13 -2.03 16.91
CA GLY A 52 9.43 -0.62 17.10
C GLY A 52 8.40 0.09 17.98
N SER A 53 8.65 1.36 18.24
CA SER A 53 7.69 2.19 18.97
C SER A 53 6.56 2.68 18.04
N PRO A 54 5.35 2.91 18.57
CA PRO A 54 4.27 3.53 17.81
C PRO A 54 4.69 4.87 17.19
N ALA A 55 5.49 5.66 17.91
CA ALA A 55 6.02 6.93 17.42
C ALA A 55 6.85 6.76 16.12
N LEU A 56 7.65 5.70 16.02
CA LEU A 56 8.38 5.37 14.81
C LEU A 56 7.43 5.00 13.66
N ALA A 57 6.38 4.21 13.92
CA ALA A 57 5.37 3.87 12.92
C ALA A 57 4.66 5.10 12.36
N HIS A 58 4.24 6.02 13.23
CA HIS A 58 3.63 7.28 12.82
C HIS A 58 4.57 8.15 11.97
N LYS A 59 5.86 8.17 12.30
CA LYS A 59 6.87 8.88 11.51
C LYS A 59 7.01 8.27 10.11
N LEU A 60 7.16 6.94 10.04
CA LEU A 60 7.28 6.23 8.76
C LEU A 60 6.06 6.43 7.86
N VAL A 61 4.84 6.42 8.42
CA VAL A 61 3.63 6.72 7.65
C VAL A 61 3.64 8.13 7.06
N ARG A 62 4.13 9.12 7.82
CA ARG A 62 4.25 10.50 7.32
C ARG A 62 5.27 10.58 6.18
N ASP A 63 6.45 10.00 6.37
CA ASP A 63 7.51 10.01 5.36
C ASP A 63 7.05 9.29 4.07
N ILE A 64 6.34 8.17 4.18
CA ILE A 64 5.75 7.44 3.05
C ILE A 64 4.69 8.29 2.32
N ARG A 65 3.81 8.99 3.06
CA ARG A 65 2.82 9.92 2.47
C ARG A 65 3.49 11.02 1.66
N ASP A 66 4.52 11.64 2.23
CA ASP A 66 5.21 12.75 1.60
C ASP A 66 5.93 12.30 0.31
N VAL A 67 6.61 11.15 0.35
CA VAL A 67 7.26 10.56 -0.83
C VAL A 67 6.24 10.18 -1.91
N ALA A 68 5.14 9.51 -1.54
CA ALA A 68 4.11 9.11 -2.49
C ALA A 68 3.46 10.32 -3.16
N ARG A 69 3.14 11.36 -2.38
CA ARG A 69 2.60 12.62 -2.91
C ARG A 69 3.58 13.31 -3.87
N ALA A 70 4.87 13.32 -3.55
CA ALA A 70 5.89 13.87 -4.43
C ALA A 70 5.98 13.11 -5.78
N GLN A 71 5.63 11.83 -5.80
CA GLN A 71 5.57 10.99 -6.99
C GLN A 71 4.20 11.00 -7.68
N GLY A 72 3.22 11.76 -7.16
CA GLY A 72 1.86 11.80 -7.70
C GLY A 72 1.05 10.53 -7.45
N ILE A 73 1.47 9.69 -6.51
CA ILE A 73 0.76 8.48 -6.08
C ILE A 73 -0.22 8.90 -4.99
N ASP A 74 -1.52 8.74 -5.28
CA ASP A 74 -2.57 8.94 -4.30
C ASP A 74 -2.72 7.67 -3.45
N LEU A 75 -2.17 7.70 -2.23
CA LEU A 75 -2.30 6.61 -1.28
C LEU A 75 -3.56 6.83 -0.46
N ASP A 76 -4.65 6.17 -0.86
CA ASP A 76 -5.84 6.05 -0.04
C ASP A 76 -5.58 5.12 1.14
N GLY A 77 -6.09 5.47 2.33
CA GLY A 77 -6.18 4.54 3.45
C GLY A 77 -4.85 4.02 4.02
N ILE A 78 -3.81 4.85 4.14
CA ILE A 78 -2.63 4.45 4.94
C ILE A 78 -3.05 4.36 6.41
N VAL A 79 -2.97 3.16 6.97
CA VAL A 79 -3.35 2.85 8.35
C VAL A 79 -2.13 2.36 9.12
N CYS A 80 -1.95 2.88 10.34
CA CYS A 80 -1.17 2.20 11.37
C CYS A 80 -2.14 1.33 12.15
N ASP A 81 -1.92 0.02 12.16
CA ASP A 81 -2.74 -0.93 12.90
C ASP A 81 -1.89 -1.63 13.96
N HIS A 82 -2.52 -1.88 15.10
CA HIS A 82 -1.92 -2.51 16.27
C HIS A 82 -2.77 -3.69 16.75
N ASP A 83 -3.94 -3.91 16.16
CA ASP A 83 -4.84 -5.00 16.50
C ASP A 83 -4.18 -6.33 16.12
N ASP A 84 -4.24 -7.30 17.03
CA ASP A 84 -3.62 -8.63 16.92
C ASP A 84 -2.08 -8.65 16.82
N LEU A 85 -1.39 -7.57 17.20
CA LEU A 85 0.08 -7.51 17.27
C LEU A 85 0.60 -7.69 18.70
N ARG A 86 1.85 -8.17 18.83
CA ARG A 86 2.58 -8.10 20.11
C ARG A 86 2.83 -6.63 20.48
N ALA A 87 2.98 -6.35 21.77
CA ALA A 87 3.10 -4.99 22.30
C ALA A 87 4.27 -4.18 21.72
N ASP A 88 5.31 -4.85 21.22
CA ASP A 88 6.49 -4.25 20.59
C ASP A 88 6.40 -4.21 19.05
N GLN A 89 5.35 -4.75 18.45
CA GLN A 89 5.16 -4.81 17.01
C GLN A 89 4.23 -3.70 16.52
N GLN A 90 4.57 -3.18 15.34
CA GLN A 90 3.85 -2.14 14.64
C GLN A 90 3.55 -2.64 13.23
N ARG A 91 2.36 -2.35 12.70
CA ARG A 91 2.03 -2.61 11.29
C ARG A 91 1.67 -1.31 10.59
N ILE A 92 2.34 -1.06 9.47
CA ILE A 92 1.96 -0.02 8.52
C ILE A 92 1.35 -0.69 7.30
N GLY A 93 0.21 -0.18 6.83
CA GLY A 93 -0.47 -0.69 5.65
C GLY A 93 -0.93 0.43 4.75
N PHE A 94 -0.94 0.18 3.45
CA PHE A 94 -1.53 1.10 2.47
C PHE A 94 -2.22 0.34 1.35
N VAL A 95 -3.21 0.99 0.75
CA VAL A 95 -3.99 0.44 -0.35
C VAL A 95 -3.94 1.37 -1.55
N CYS A 96 -3.76 0.80 -2.73
CA CYS A 96 -3.93 1.52 -3.98
C CYS A 96 -5.13 0.93 -4.73
N LEU A 97 -6.14 1.76 -5.00
CA LEU A 97 -7.36 1.35 -5.68
C LEU A 97 -7.26 1.59 -7.19
N CYS A 98 -7.49 0.53 -7.96
CA CYS A 98 -7.54 0.51 -9.41
C CYS A 98 -8.96 0.17 -9.87
N PRO A 99 -9.89 1.14 -9.94
CA PRO A 99 -11.24 0.89 -10.41
C PRO A 99 -11.26 0.55 -11.92
N ALA A 100 -12.22 -0.26 -12.38
CA ALA A 100 -12.41 -0.62 -13.79
C ALA A 100 -12.73 0.57 -14.70
N ARG A 101 -13.31 1.63 -14.12
CA ARG A 101 -13.54 2.92 -14.80
C ARG A 101 -12.72 3.98 -14.08
N LYS A 102 -12.04 4.87 -14.81
CA LYS A 102 -11.41 6.05 -14.20
C LYS A 102 -12.46 6.76 -13.34
N PRO A 103 -12.17 7.08 -12.06
CA PRO A 103 -13.07 7.91 -11.29
C PRO A 103 -13.22 9.20 -12.09
N SER A 104 -14.47 9.55 -12.45
CA SER A 104 -14.74 10.85 -13.03
C SER A 104 -14.27 11.85 -11.99
N ARG A 105 -13.19 12.58 -12.28
CA ARG A 105 -12.76 13.73 -11.47
C ARG A 105 -14.01 14.61 -11.31
N LYS A 106 -14.67 14.56 -10.15
CA LYS A 106 -15.51 15.67 -9.74
C LYS A 106 -14.53 16.74 -9.34
N ALA A 107 -14.45 17.79 -10.16
CA ALA A 107 -13.96 19.06 -9.69
C ALA A 107 -14.83 19.43 -8.47
N ALA A 108 -14.20 19.56 -7.32
CA ALA A 108 -14.74 20.18 -6.12
C ALA A 108 -13.63 21.07 -5.56
#